data_AF-A0A8J1LF79-F1
#
_entry.id   AF-A0A8J1LF79-F1
#
_cell.length_a   1.000
_cell.length_b   1.000
_cell.length_c   1.000
_cell.angle_alpha   90.00
_cell.angle_beta   90.00
_cell.angle_gamma   90.00
#
_symmetry.space_group_name_H-M   'P 1'
#
loop_
_entity.id
_entity.type
_entity.pdbx_description
1 polymer ?
#
loop_
_entity_poly.entity_id
_entity_poly.type
_entity_poly.pdbx_seq_one_letter_code
_entity_poly.pdbx_strand_id
1 'polypeptide(L)'
;MNSNMRSCLIFVLGLTFHLVSGQNTTESPTTACGDFKVYKDCGSACPPSCSTSNPTNECIEECIKGCFCIDGYVEDVSRNCITLDLCKSCTGNTTFTSCSYEQPQICGEEKEPQSEFEKVKCYIGCICKSGYVRLSADQLTCVLPEDCPSTKATP
;
A
#
# COMPACT_ATOMS: atom_id res chain seq x y z
N MET A 1 -20.19 2.47 44.79
CA MET A 1 -21.00 3.32 45.70
C MET A 1 -21.88 4.20 44.82
N ASN A 2 -23.22 4.16 44.87
CA ASN A 2 -24.13 4.54 45.96
C ASN A 2 -24.36 6.08 46.00
N SER A 3 -25.57 6.66 45.93
CA SER A 3 -26.95 6.11 45.71
C SER A 3 -27.98 7.23 45.49
N ASN A 4 -29.17 6.87 44.98
CA ASN A 4 -30.45 7.63 45.03
C ASN A 4 -30.49 8.97 44.22
N MET A 5 -31.64 9.56 43.91
CA MET A 5 -33.03 9.32 44.35
C MET A 5 -34.04 9.36 43.18
N ARG A 6 -35.28 8.87 43.40
CA ARG A 6 -36.34 8.73 42.39
C ARG A 6 -37.36 9.89 42.40
N SER A 7 -38.12 9.96 41.30
CA SER A 7 -39.49 10.47 41.19
C SER A 7 -39.72 11.98 41.01
N CYS A 8 -40.31 12.34 39.88
CA CYS A 8 -41.70 12.84 39.89
C CYS A 8 -42.36 12.68 38.51
N LEU A 9 -43.67 12.39 38.49
CA LEU A 9 -44.48 12.33 37.27
C LEU A 9 -44.99 13.73 36.92
N ILE A 10 -44.75 14.19 35.70
CA ILE A 10 -45.52 15.28 35.08
C ILE A 10 -45.93 14.84 33.67
N PHE A 11 -47.19 14.46 33.52
CA PHE A 11 -47.84 14.34 32.22
C PHE A 11 -48.22 15.74 31.71
N VAL A 12 -47.72 16.15 30.55
CA VAL A 12 -48.41 17.13 29.69
C VAL A 12 -48.33 16.63 28.25
N LEU A 13 -49.49 16.38 27.64
CA LEU A 13 -49.60 16.10 26.21
C LEU A 13 -49.58 17.45 25.46
N GLY A 14 -48.47 17.73 24.75
CA GLY A 14 -48.27 19.00 24.04
C GLY A 14 -47.55 18.80 22.72
N LEU A 15 -48.09 19.37 21.64
CA LEU A 15 -47.61 19.19 20.27
C LEU A 15 -46.40 20.09 19.96
N THR A 16 -45.18 19.56 20.11
CA THR A 16 -43.97 20.14 19.49
C THR A 16 -43.21 19.05 18.73
N PHE A 17 -43.45 18.98 17.42
CA PHE A 17 -42.69 18.13 16.50
C PHE A 17 -41.42 18.88 16.07
N HIS A 18 -40.29 18.16 16.00
CA HIS A 18 -38.94 18.72 15.75
C HIS A 18 -38.43 19.62 16.92
N LEU A 19 -37.11 19.76 17.15
CA LEU A 19 -35.97 19.57 16.25
C LEU A 19 -34.91 18.59 16.77
N VAL A 20 -34.34 17.85 15.80
CA VAL A 20 -32.96 17.39 15.70
C VAL A 20 -32.33 16.76 16.95
N SER A 21 -32.08 15.45 16.88
CA SER A 21 -31.03 14.78 17.65
C SER A 21 -29.68 15.42 17.31
N GLY A 22 -29.28 16.41 18.11
CA GLY A 22 -28.01 17.13 18.00
C GLY A 22 -26.82 16.26 18.41
N GLN A 23 -26.61 15.14 17.74
CA GLN A 23 -25.30 14.52 17.66
C GLN A 23 -24.40 15.49 16.89
N ASN A 24 -23.83 16.46 17.61
CA ASN A 24 -22.67 17.20 17.15
C ASN A 24 -21.44 16.29 17.29
N THR A 25 -21.48 15.14 16.63
CA THR A 25 -20.28 14.43 16.22
C THR A 25 -19.52 15.42 15.36
N THR A 26 -18.51 16.05 15.97
CA THR A 26 -17.38 16.59 15.23
C THR A 26 -16.70 15.40 14.58
N GLU A 27 -17.23 14.97 13.43
CA GLU A 27 -16.59 13.97 12.61
C GLU A 27 -15.24 14.55 12.19
N SER A 28 -14.19 14.02 12.80
CA SER A 28 -12.84 14.13 12.27
C SER A 28 -12.90 13.81 10.78
N PRO A 29 -12.24 14.59 9.90
CA PRO A 29 -12.32 14.41 8.44
C PRO A 29 -11.81 13.05 7.94
N THR A 30 -11.27 12.22 8.84
CA THR A 30 -11.04 10.78 8.65
C THR A 30 -12.32 9.98 8.37
N THR A 31 -13.47 10.32 8.99
CA THR A 31 -14.70 9.50 8.93
C THR A 31 -15.24 9.35 7.51
N ALA A 32 -15.17 10.42 6.71
CA ALA A 32 -15.62 10.43 5.31
C ALA A 32 -14.62 9.79 4.32
N CYS A 33 -13.36 9.56 4.74
CA CYS A 33 -12.27 9.10 3.87
C CYS A 33 -11.68 7.74 4.25
N GLY A 34 -12.04 7.18 5.41
CA GLY A 34 -11.45 5.96 5.96
C GLY A 34 -10.16 6.21 6.74
N ASP A 35 -9.65 5.15 7.37
CA ASP A 35 -8.52 5.23 8.29
C ASP A 35 -7.24 5.74 7.62
N PHE A 36 -6.52 6.60 8.34
CA PHE A 36 -5.28 7.26 7.90
C PHE A 36 -5.38 8.03 6.57
N LYS A 37 -6.60 8.39 6.14
CA LYS A 37 -6.86 9.31 5.03
C LYS A 37 -7.47 10.63 5.48
N VAL A 38 -7.28 11.67 4.68
CA VAL A 38 -7.85 13.00 4.85
C VAL A 38 -8.34 13.53 3.51
N TYR A 39 -9.50 14.20 3.50
CA TYR A 39 -9.98 14.88 2.31
C TYR A 39 -9.13 16.12 2.04
N LYS A 40 -8.62 16.28 0.82
CA LYS A 40 -7.93 17.49 0.36
C LYS A 40 -8.67 18.03 -0.88
N ASP A 41 -9.04 19.30 -0.85
CA ASP A 41 -9.53 20.06 -2.02
C ASP A 41 -8.44 20.30 -3.08
N CYS A 42 -7.19 19.97 -2.74
CA CYS A 42 -6.06 19.93 -3.64
C CYS A 42 -5.04 18.91 -3.12
N GLY A 43 -4.88 17.79 -3.82
CA GLY A 43 -3.77 16.86 -3.68
C GLY A 43 -3.12 16.61 -5.05
N SER A 44 -1.90 16.07 -5.05
CA SER A 44 -1.21 15.70 -6.29
C SER A 44 -1.96 14.58 -7.02
N ALA A 45 -2.00 14.65 -8.35
CA ALA A 45 -2.45 13.57 -9.22
C ALA A 45 -1.64 12.27 -9.05
N CYS A 46 -0.43 12.34 -8.50
CA CYS A 46 0.47 11.19 -8.29
C CYS A 46 0.81 11.03 -6.80
N PRO A 47 -0.16 10.62 -5.94
CA PRO A 47 0.09 10.45 -4.51
C PRO A 47 1.16 9.37 -4.25
N PRO A 48 1.92 9.49 -3.15
CA PRO A 48 2.98 8.54 -2.85
C PRO A 48 2.39 7.17 -2.48
N SER A 49 2.98 6.11 -3.04
CA SER A 49 2.55 4.73 -2.83
C SER A 49 3.75 3.82 -2.57
N CYS A 50 3.52 2.64 -1.96
CA CYS A 50 4.57 1.61 -1.85
C CYS A 50 5.12 1.13 -3.21
N SER A 51 4.41 1.42 -4.30
CA SER A 51 4.80 1.11 -5.69
C SER A 51 5.42 2.28 -6.45
N THR A 52 5.50 3.49 -5.87
CA THR A 52 6.04 4.69 -6.54
C THR A 52 7.04 5.44 -5.65
N SER A 53 8.31 5.05 -5.74
CA SER A 53 9.42 5.69 -5.01
C SER A 53 9.82 7.07 -5.52
N ASN A 54 9.35 7.46 -6.70
CA ASN A 54 9.52 8.79 -7.28
C ASN A 54 8.37 9.06 -8.25
N PRO A 55 7.43 9.99 -7.96
CA PRO A 55 6.46 10.47 -8.94
C PRO A 55 7.08 11.45 -9.96
N THR A 56 8.37 11.75 -9.86
CA THR A 56 9.01 12.98 -10.36
C THR A 56 9.28 13.07 -11.86
N ASN A 57 9.13 11.99 -12.63
CA ASN A 57 9.58 11.99 -14.03
C ASN A 57 8.48 12.41 -15.03
N GLU A 58 7.21 12.03 -14.76
CA GLU A 58 6.07 12.32 -15.65
C GLU A 58 4.77 12.66 -14.88
N CYS A 59 4.85 13.05 -13.60
CA CYS A 59 3.66 13.58 -12.94
C CYS A 59 3.32 14.97 -13.49
N ILE A 60 2.08 15.13 -13.94
CA ILE A 60 1.51 16.45 -14.22
C ILE A 60 1.24 17.14 -12.87
N GLU A 61 1.63 18.41 -12.74
CA GLU A 61 1.30 19.27 -11.59
C GLU A 61 -0.20 19.65 -11.58
N GLU A 62 -1.05 18.64 -11.50
CA GLU A 62 -2.51 18.75 -11.47
C GLU A 62 -3.04 18.58 -10.04
N CYS A 63 -3.92 19.51 -9.66
CA CYS A 63 -4.55 19.63 -8.36
C CYS A 63 -5.89 18.89 -8.35
N ILE A 64 -5.90 17.65 -7.87
CA ILE A 64 -7.12 16.82 -7.82
C ILE A 64 -7.77 16.83 -6.42
N LYS A 65 -9.10 16.68 -6.40
CA LYS A 65 -9.91 16.60 -5.18
C LYS A 65 -10.14 15.15 -4.77
N GLY A 66 -10.00 14.83 -3.48
CA GLY A 66 -10.26 13.48 -2.99
C GLY A 66 -9.70 13.17 -1.62
N CYS A 67 -9.70 11.88 -1.27
CA CYS A 67 -9.12 11.35 -0.04
C CYS A 67 -7.68 10.89 -0.30
N PHE A 68 -6.73 11.44 0.44
CA PHE A 68 -5.30 11.13 0.33
C PHE A 68 -4.78 10.58 1.66
N CYS A 69 -3.69 9.82 1.65
CA CYS A 69 -3.01 9.46 2.89
C CYS A 69 -2.61 10.71 3.68
N ILE A 70 -2.68 10.62 5.01
CA ILE A 70 -2.09 11.62 5.90
C ILE A 70 -0.56 11.62 5.76
N ASP A 71 0.06 12.74 6.07
CA ASP A 71 1.48 12.95 5.81
C ASP A 71 2.33 11.95 6.63
N GLY A 72 3.33 11.33 5.98
CA GLY A 72 4.12 10.21 6.54
C GLY A 72 3.56 8.81 6.23
N TYR A 73 2.34 8.71 5.69
CA TYR A 73 1.74 7.47 5.18
C TYR A 73 1.70 7.49 3.65
N VAL A 74 1.75 6.30 3.05
CA VAL A 74 1.71 6.08 1.60
C VAL A 74 0.72 4.96 1.27
N GLU A 75 0.19 4.98 0.05
CA GLU A 75 -0.87 4.05 -0.34
C GLU A 75 -0.32 2.67 -0.78
N ASP A 76 -0.95 1.59 -0.34
CA ASP A 76 -0.59 0.22 -0.73
C ASP A 76 -1.33 -0.25 -2.01
N VAL A 77 -1.07 -1.50 -2.39
CA VAL A 77 -1.73 -2.17 -3.55
C VAL A 77 -3.24 -2.40 -3.34
N SER A 78 -3.72 -2.36 -2.10
CA SER A 78 -5.11 -2.54 -1.70
C SER A 78 -5.83 -1.22 -1.36
N ARG A 79 -5.18 -0.07 -1.61
CA ARG A 79 -5.67 1.30 -1.34
C ARG A 79 -5.75 1.65 0.17
N ASN A 80 -5.05 0.93 1.04
CA ASN A 80 -4.86 1.33 2.44
C ASN A 80 -3.70 2.33 2.55
N CYS A 81 -3.71 3.18 3.58
CA CYS A 81 -2.56 4.04 3.91
C CYS A 81 -1.73 3.40 5.02
N ILE A 82 -0.46 3.13 4.74
CA ILE A 82 0.50 2.52 5.67
C ILE A 82 1.78 3.35 5.74
N THR A 83 2.60 3.18 6.78
CA THR A 83 3.90 3.88 6.85
C THR A 83 4.87 3.33 5.80
N LEU A 84 5.87 4.12 5.41
CA LEU A 84 6.91 3.69 4.47
C LEU A 84 7.68 2.44 4.94
N ASP A 85 7.85 2.27 6.25
CA ASP A 85 8.45 1.06 6.83
C ASP A 85 7.55 -0.18 6.63
N LEU A 86 6.23 -0.01 6.74
CA LEU A 86 5.25 -1.08 6.51
C LEU A 86 5.16 -1.49 5.03
N CYS A 87 5.64 -0.68 4.08
CA CYS A 87 5.83 -1.15 2.70
C CYS A 87 6.87 -2.28 2.61
N LYS A 88 7.75 -2.46 3.62
CA LYS A 88 9.00 -3.23 3.48
C LYS A 88 9.47 -4.01 4.72
N SER A 89 9.10 -5.29 4.78
CA SER A 89 10.04 -6.32 5.25
C SER A 89 10.23 -7.39 4.19
N CYS A 90 11.18 -7.16 3.28
CA CYS A 90 11.63 -8.17 2.32
C CYS A 90 12.35 -9.29 3.09
N THR A 91 11.71 -10.46 3.27
CA THR A 91 12.22 -11.54 4.12
C THR A 91 13.27 -12.43 3.42
N GLY A 92 14.18 -13.00 4.19
CA GLY A 92 15.19 -13.95 3.71
C GLY A 92 16.25 -13.31 2.83
N ASN A 93 16.53 -13.91 1.66
CA ASN A 93 17.57 -13.46 0.73
C ASN A 93 17.06 -12.49 -0.34
N THR A 94 16.06 -11.68 0.02
CA THR A 94 15.53 -10.61 -0.82
C THR A 94 16.05 -9.23 -0.39
N THR A 95 16.11 -8.29 -1.32
CA THR A 95 16.36 -6.86 -1.07
C THR A 95 15.26 -6.04 -1.73
N PHE A 96 14.95 -4.87 -1.20
CA PHE A 96 13.99 -3.96 -1.83
C PHE A 96 14.68 -3.20 -2.96
N THR A 97 14.06 -3.19 -4.14
CA THR A 97 14.42 -2.26 -5.22
C THR A 97 13.30 -1.26 -5.46
N SER A 98 13.68 0.01 -5.62
CA SER A 98 12.79 1.08 -6.06
C SER A 98 12.61 1.11 -7.58
N CYS A 99 13.56 0.53 -8.32
CA CYS A 99 13.47 0.19 -9.74
C CYS A 99 14.61 -0.77 -10.09
N SER A 100 14.31 -1.97 -10.60
CA SER A 100 15.29 -2.82 -11.27
C SER A 100 14.99 -2.88 -12.77
N TYR A 101 16.05 -2.82 -13.59
CA TYR A 101 16.01 -3.03 -15.03
C TYR A 101 16.56 -4.41 -15.44
N GLU A 102 17.16 -5.15 -14.50
CA GLU A 102 17.62 -6.53 -14.73
C GLU A 102 16.43 -7.48 -14.70
N GLN A 103 16.37 -8.42 -15.65
CA GLN A 103 15.43 -9.54 -15.58
C GLN A 103 15.73 -10.42 -14.35
N PRO A 104 14.70 -10.92 -13.63
CA PRO A 104 14.93 -11.82 -12.52
C PRO A 104 15.57 -13.13 -12.98
N GLN A 105 16.78 -13.42 -12.48
CA GLN A 105 17.45 -14.70 -12.73
C GLN A 105 16.69 -15.82 -12.00
N ILE A 106 16.30 -16.87 -12.73
CA ILE A 106 15.48 -18.00 -12.24
C ILE A 106 16.26 -19.32 -12.42
N CYS A 107 16.12 -20.24 -11.46
CA CYS A 107 16.74 -21.56 -11.51
C CYS A 107 16.30 -22.36 -12.74
N GLY A 108 17.26 -22.85 -13.53
CA GLY A 108 17.01 -23.70 -14.71
C GLY A 108 16.64 -22.94 -15.99
N GLU A 109 16.49 -21.62 -15.94
CA GLU A 109 16.35 -20.77 -17.12
C GLU A 109 17.74 -20.30 -17.58
N GLU A 110 18.08 -20.53 -18.85
CA GLU A 110 19.25 -19.88 -19.45
C GLU A 110 18.98 -18.37 -19.60
N LYS A 111 20.03 -17.55 -19.59
CA LYS A 111 19.88 -16.11 -19.83
C LYS A 111 19.55 -15.88 -21.30
N GLU A 112 18.26 -15.76 -21.60
CA GLU A 112 17.75 -15.18 -22.84
C GLU A 112 18.60 -13.95 -23.22
N PRO A 113 19.18 -13.89 -24.43
CA PRO A 113 20.02 -12.78 -24.83
C PRO A 113 19.16 -11.54 -25.05
N GLN A 114 18.99 -10.75 -23.97
CA GLN A 114 18.04 -9.64 -23.89
C GLN A 114 18.05 -8.78 -25.16
N SER A 115 16.95 -8.83 -25.90
CA SER A 115 16.79 -8.02 -27.12
C SER A 115 16.90 -6.54 -26.77
N GLU A 116 17.50 -5.75 -27.66
CA GLU A 116 17.78 -4.34 -27.37
C GLU A 116 16.51 -3.49 -27.08
N PHE A 117 15.34 -4.03 -27.47
CA PHE A 117 14.01 -3.45 -27.28
C PHE A 117 13.37 -3.73 -25.91
N GLU A 118 13.89 -4.64 -25.07
CA GLU A 118 13.27 -4.93 -23.75
C GLU A 118 13.75 -4.00 -22.61
N LYS A 119 14.45 -2.92 -22.97
CA LYS A 119 14.78 -1.83 -22.05
C LYS A 119 13.49 -1.16 -21.54
N VAL A 120 13.49 -0.68 -20.29
CA VAL A 120 12.38 0.06 -19.65
C VAL A 120 11.15 -0.79 -19.26
N LYS A 121 11.35 -2.00 -18.72
CA LYS A 121 10.48 -2.53 -17.66
C LYS A 121 11.13 -2.29 -16.30
N CYS A 122 10.58 -1.35 -15.54
CA CYS A 122 11.03 -1.01 -14.19
C CYS A 122 10.31 -1.91 -13.18
N TYR A 123 11.01 -2.89 -12.61
CA TYR A 123 10.45 -3.76 -11.57
C TYR A 123 10.59 -3.09 -10.20
N ILE A 124 9.47 -2.89 -9.50
CA ILE A 124 9.40 -2.22 -8.18
C ILE A 124 8.86 -3.22 -7.16
N GLY A 125 9.61 -3.46 -6.08
CA GLY A 125 9.22 -4.45 -5.06
C GLY A 125 10.39 -5.02 -4.28
N CYS A 126 10.30 -6.29 -3.89
CA CYS A 126 11.42 -7.09 -3.41
C CYS A 126 11.98 -7.93 -4.58
N ILE A 127 13.29 -7.99 -4.72
CA ILE A 127 14.04 -8.85 -5.66
C ILE A 127 15.04 -9.70 -4.87
N CYS A 128 15.71 -10.66 -5.49
CA CYS A 128 16.81 -11.37 -4.81
C CYS A 128 18.00 -10.43 -4.53
N LYS A 129 18.73 -10.69 -3.43
CA LYS A 129 20.02 -10.03 -3.16
C LYS A 129 21.03 -10.40 -4.25
N SER A 130 22.05 -9.56 -4.46
CA SER A 130 23.16 -9.90 -5.36
C SER A 130 23.80 -11.24 -4.95
N GLY A 131 24.05 -12.11 -5.93
CA GLY A 131 24.50 -13.49 -5.71
C GLY A 131 23.38 -14.52 -5.50
N TYR A 132 22.11 -14.12 -5.41
CA TYR A 132 20.97 -15.03 -5.27
C TYR A 132 20.05 -15.03 -6.50
N VAL A 133 19.40 -16.16 -6.75
CA VAL A 133 18.48 -16.40 -7.88
C VAL A 133 17.12 -16.90 -7.38
N ARG A 134 16.07 -16.70 -8.16
CA ARG A 134 14.71 -17.17 -7.83
C ARG A 134 14.58 -18.66 -8.08
N LEU A 135 13.99 -19.39 -7.15
CA LEU A 135 13.72 -20.83 -7.27
C LEU A 135 12.71 -21.16 -8.39
N SER A 136 11.79 -20.23 -8.71
CA SER A 136 10.85 -20.35 -9.83
C SER A 136 10.31 -18.97 -10.28
N ALA A 137 9.70 -18.93 -11.46
CA ALA A 137 9.04 -17.73 -12.00
C ALA A 137 7.84 -17.25 -11.16
N ASP A 138 7.14 -18.16 -10.46
CA ASP A 138 5.92 -17.87 -9.70
C ASP A 138 6.17 -17.44 -8.24
N GLN A 139 7.33 -17.77 -7.66
CA GLN A 139 7.62 -17.53 -6.24
C GLN A 139 8.86 -16.66 -6.01
N LEU A 140 8.86 -15.82 -4.97
CA LEU A 140 10.02 -15.00 -4.60
C LEU A 140 10.89 -15.71 -3.54
N THR A 141 11.19 -16.98 -3.77
CA THR A 141 12.11 -17.77 -2.95
C THR A 141 13.52 -17.62 -3.53
N CYS A 142 14.40 -16.91 -2.82
CA CYS A 142 15.76 -16.60 -3.29
C CYS A 142 16.80 -17.55 -2.67
N VAL A 143 17.48 -18.31 -3.52
CA VAL A 143 18.47 -19.35 -3.18
C VAL A 143 19.82 -19.05 -3.84
N LEU A 144 20.91 -19.73 -3.44
CA LEU A 144 22.17 -19.63 -4.16
C LEU A 144 22.08 -20.41 -5.50
N PRO A 145 22.86 -20.07 -6.55
CA PRO A 145 22.85 -20.80 -7.81
C PRO A 145 23.14 -22.30 -7.67
N GLU A 146 23.99 -22.68 -6.71
CA GLU A 146 24.30 -24.07 -6.36
C GLU A 146 23.16 -24.82 -5.65
N ASP A 147 22.22 -24.10 -5.02
CA ASP A 147 21.01 -24.66 -4.40
C ASP A 147 19.88 -24.90 -5.42
N CYS A 148 20.04 -24.43 -6.67
CA CYS A 148 19.03 -24.64 -7.71
C CYS A 148 18.83 -26.15 -7.97
N PRO A 149 17.57 -26.63 -8.06
CA PRO A 149 17.30 -28.02 -8.39
C PRO A 149 17.84 -28.32 -9.80
N SER A 150 18.91 -29.12 -9.87
CA SER A 150 19.49 -29.49 -11.16
C SER A 150 18.42 -30.18 -12.00
N THR A 151 18.15 -29.62 -13.18
CA THR A 151 17.26 -30.23 -14.17
C THR A 151 17.87 -31.55 -14.62
N LYS A 152 17.42 -32.66 -14.01
CA LYS A 152 17.71 -33.99 -14.51
C LYS A 152 17.12 -34.09 -15.90
N ALA A 153 17.98 -33.99 -16.91
CA ALA A 153 17.67 -34.42 -18.26
C ALA A 153 17.11 -35.84 -18.16
N THR A 154 15.84 -35.99 -18.50
CA THR A 154 15.22 -37.31 -18.64
C THR A 154 15.77 -37.91 -19.93
N PRO A 155 16.34 -39.13 -19.90
CA PRO A 155 16.97 -39.74 -21.07
C PRO A 155 15.97 -40.16 -22.15
#